data_AF-A0A3D0P0I2-F1
#
_entry.id   AF-A0A3D0P0I2-F1
#
_cell.length_a   1.000
_cell.length_b   1.000
_cell.length_c   1.000
_cell.angle_alpha   90.00
_cell.angle_beta   90.00
_cell.angle_gamma   90.00
#
_symmetry.space_group_name_H-M   'P 1'
#
loop_
_entity.id
_entity.type
_entity.pdbx_description
1 polymer ?
#
loop_
_entity_poly.entity_id
_entity_poly.type
_entity_poly.pdbx_seq_one_letter_code
_entity_poly.pdbx_strand_id
1 'polypeptide(L)'
;EIKALLTAKAVLPELEYRALTDYLANHAPSGEKTLFAGIKRLLPGHTLKVKEGRVTVNRYWDVSFERSAEHSRSDEDWIRDWS
;
A
#
# COMPACT_ATOMS: atom_id res chain seq x y z
N GLU A 1 -4.98 -9.57 -7.43
CA GLU A 1 -4.19 -9.44 -8.67
C GLU A 1 -5.03 -8.72 -9.72
N ILE A 2 -4.48 -7.68 -10.38
CA ILE A 2 -5.21 -6.81 -11.33
C ILE A 2 -5.75 -7.60 -12.51
N LYS A 3 -4.97 -8.57 -12.99
CA LYS A 3 -5.33 -9.42 -14.13
C LYS A 3 -6.69 -10.11 -13.95
N ALA A 4 -7.02 -10.54 -12.74
CA ALA A 4 -8.30 -11.18 -12.45
C ALA A 4 -9.50 -10.24 -12.67
N LEU A 5 -9.37 -8.96 -12.31
CA LEU A 5 -10.42 -7.95 -12.50
C LEU A 5 -10.67 -7.66 -13.98
N LEU A 6 -9.59 -7.59 -14.77
CA LEU A 6 -9.68 -7.38 -16.22
C LEU A 6 -10.29 -8.59 -16.93
N THR A 7 -9.88 -9.80 -16.57
CA THR A 7 -10.46 -11.05 -17.11
C THR A 7 -11.95 -11.17 -16.78
N ALA A 8 -12.35 -10.82 -15.56
CA ALA A 8 -13.75 -10.81 -15.15
C ALA A 8 -14.58 -9.68 -15.78
N LYS A 9 -13.94 -8.77 -16.55
CA LYS A 9 -14.57 -7.55 -17.10
C LYS A 9 -15.26 -6.69 -16.04
N ALA A 10 -14.74 -6.71 -14.81
CA ALA A 10 -15.28 -5.93 -13.71
C ALA A 10 -15.02 -4.41 -13.90
N VAL A 11 -13.98 -4.07 -14.67
CA VAL A 11 -13.58 -2.70 -15.03
C VAL A 11 -12.98 -2.73 -16.44
N LEU A 12 -13.10 -1.62 -17.19
CA LEU A 12 -12.43 -1.45 -18.48
C LEU A 12 -10.91 -1.25 -18.30
N PRO A 13 -10.07 -1.78 -19.21
CA PRO A 13 -8.62 -1.62 -19.16
C PRO A 13 -8.19 -0.23 -19.66
N GLU A 14 -8.51 0.82 -18.90
CA GLU A 14 -8.18 2.21 -19.24
C GLU A 14 -6.99 2.72 -18.41
N LEU A 15 -6.18 3.60 -19.00
CA LEU A 15 -5.02 4.21 -18.33
C LEU A 15 -5.49 5.30 -17.33
N GLU A 16 -5.04 5.22 -16.08
CA GLU A 16 -5.18 6.30 -15.10
C GLU A 16 -4.07 7.34 -15.30
N TYR A 17 -4.36 8.38 -16.10
CA TYR A 17 -3.40 9.43 -16.43
C TYR A 17 -2.82 10.14 -15.20
N ARG A 18 -3.56 10.24 -14.08
CA ARG A 18 -3.06 10.88 -12.86
C ARG A 18 -2.01 10.03 -12.13
N ALA A 19 -1.88 8.75 -12.45
CA ALA A 19 -0.86 7.87 -11.93
C ALA A 19 0.38 7.78 -12.85
N LEU A 20 0.28 8.29 -14.08
CA LEU A 20 1.34 8.18 -15.09
C LEU A 20 2.60 8.95 -14.69
N THR A 21 2.47 10.20 -14.20
CA THR A 21 3.62 11.01 -13.77
C THR A 21 4.41 10.32 -12.67
N ASP A 22 3.71 9.74 -11.69
CA ASP A 22 4.32 9.03 -10.56
C ASP A 22 4.99 7.74 -11.02
N TYR A 23 4.34 6.97 -11.90
CA TYR A 23 4.94 5.79 -12.51
C TYR A 23 6.21 6.10 -13.31
N LEU A 24 6.21 7.18 -14.10
CA LEU A 24 7.38 7.56 -14.89
C LEU A 24 8.54 8.05 -14.00
N ALA A 25 8.24 8.67 -12.86
CA ALA A 25 9.25 9.14 -11.91
C ALA A 25 9.81 8.01 -11.03
N ASN A 26 8.96 7.08 -10.59
CA ASN A 26 9.27 6.14 -9.52
C ASN A 26 9.14 4.66 -9.91
N HIS A 27 8.86 4.35 -11.17
CA HIS A 27 8.55 3.01 -11.70
C HIS A 27 7.31 2.33 -11.09
N ALA A 28 6.57 3.02 -10.21
CA ALA A 28 5.31 2.59 -9.62
C ALA A 28 4.54 3.80 -9.05
N PRO A 29 3.20 3.83 -9.12
CA PRO A 29 2.42 4.81 -8.38
C PRO A 29 2.52 4.59 -6.87
N SER A 30 2.62 5.68 -6.13
CA SER A 30 2.55 5.77 -4.68
C SER A 30 1.09 5.75 -4.20
N GLY A 31 0.89 5.27 -2.97
CA GLY A 31 -0.44 5.21 -2.36
C GLY A 31 -1.39 4.19 -3.01
N GLU A 32 -2.68 4.53 -3.07
CA GLU A 32 -3.75 3.63 -3.52
C GLU A 32 -3.93 3.55 -5.04
N LYS A 33 -3.39 4.50 -5.80
CA LYS A 33 -3.60 4.55 -7.26
C LYS A 33 -2.85 3.40 -7.95
N THR A 34 -3.39 2.97 -9.09
CA THR A 34 -2.72 2.06 -10.03
C THR A 34 -2.71 2.72 -11.42
N LEU A 35 -2.00 2.13 -12.38
CA LEU A 35 -2.06 2.58 -13.78
C LEU A 35 -3.40 2.26 -14.46
N PHE A 36 -4.28 1.50 -13.83
CA PHE A 36 -5.59 1.13 -14.37
C PHE A 36 -6.68 1.98 -13.70
N ALA A 37 -7.42 2.75 -14.51
CA ALA A 37 -8.54 3.55 -14.04
C ALA A 37 -9.58 2.65 -13.35
N GLY A 38 -10.11 3.12 -12.21
CA GLY A 38 -11.09 2.37 -11.42
C GLY A 38 -10.52 1.21 -10.59
N ILE A 39 -9.22 0.92 -10.67
CA ILE A 39 -8.56 -0.10 -9.84
C ILE A 39 -7.66 0.56 -8.80
N LYS A 40 -7.92 0.26 -7.53
CA LYS A 40 -7.15 0.76 -6.39
C LYS A 40 -6.41 -0.36 -5.66
N ARG A 41 -5.23 -0.05 -5.14
CA ARG A 41 -4.43 -0.90 -4.25
C ARG A 41 -4.83 -0.66 -2.80
N LEU A 42 -5.02 -1.73 -2.05
CA LEU A 42 -5.09 -1.67 -0.59
C LEU A 42 -3.70 -1.30 -0.04
N LEU A 43 -3.64 -0.26 0.78
CA LEU A 43 -2.39 0.22 1.36
C LEU A 43 -1.75 -0.85 2.28
N PRO A 44 -0.41 -0.88 2.38
CA PRO A 44 0.28 -1.75 3.33
C PRO A 44 -0.17 -1.44 4.77
N GLY A 45 -0.15 -2.44 5.65
CA GLY A 45 -0.63 -2.28 7.02
C GLY A 45 -2.14 -2.10 7.14
N HIS A 46 -2.91 -2.31 6.06
CA HIS A 46 -4.37 -2.25 6.08
C HIS A 46 -5.01 -3.59 5.71
N THR A 47 -6.19 -3.85 6.27
CA THR A 47 -7.11 -4.89 5.83
C THR A 47 -8.35 -4.28 5.18
N LEU A 48 -8.97 -5.03 4.27
CA LEU A 48 -10.26 -4.69 3.68
C LEU A 48 -11.27 -5.78 4.03
N LYS A 49 -12.43 -5.39 4.55
CA LYS A 49 -13.55 -6.27 4.86
C LYS A 49 -14.75 -5.86 4.03
N VAL A 50 -15.35 -6.82 3.34
CA VAL A 50 -16.66 -6.66 2.69
C VAL A 50 -17.68 -7.47 3.47
N LYS A 51 -18.72 -6.81 3.99
CA LYS A 51 -19.83 -7.47 4.69
C LYS A 51 -21.13 -6.74 4.35
N GLU A 52 -22.15 -7.48 3.89
CA GLU A 52 -23.48 -6.94 3.59
C GLU A 52 -23.44 -5.73 2.62
N GLY A 53 -22.60 -5.83 1.58
CA GLY A 53 -22.40 -4.76 0.60
C GLY A 53 -21.58 -3.56 1.10
N ARG A 54 -21.18 -3.53 2.38
CA ARG A 54 -20.33 -2.49 2.95
C ARG A 54 -18.85 -2.89 2.87
N VAL A 55 -18.05 -1.97 2.34
CA VAL A 55 -16.58 -2.05 2.37
C VAL A 55 -16.07 -1.27 3.59
N THR A 56 -15.21 -1.88 4.39
CA THR A 56 -14.50 -1.24 5.51
C THR A 56 -13.02 -1.49 5.37
N VAL A 57 -12.22 -0.43 5.49
CA VAL A 57 -10.76 -0.50 5.49
C VAL A 57 -10.27 -0.19 6.90
N ASN A 58 -9.43 -1.06 7.47
CA ASN A 58 -8.86 -0.87 8.80
C ASN A 58 -7.34 -0.93 8.73
N ARG A 59 -6.66 0.06 9.33
CA ARG A 59 -5.21 0.05 9.47
C ARG A 59 -4.85 -0.75 10.72
N TYR A 60 -4.11 -1.84 10.56
CA TYR A 60 -3.62 -2.68 11.65
C TYR A 60 -2.16 -2.40 12.01
N TRP A 61 -1.42 -1.71 11.13
CA TRP A 61 -0.02 -1.35 11.36
C TRP A 61 0.32 -0.03 10.67
N ASP A 62 1.20 0.75 11.30
CA ASP A 62 1.75 1.99 10.76
C ASP A 62 3.19 2.16 11.28
N VAL A 63 4.06 2.74 10.47
CA VAL A 63 5.43 3.08 10.89
C VAL A 63 5.45 4.54 11.33
N SER A 64 5.90 4.78 12.57
CA SER A 64 6.18 6.13 13.04
C SER A 64 7.64 6.48 12.76
N PHE A 65 7.86 7.65 12.17
CA PHE A 65 9.20 8.23 11.99
C PHE A 65 9.54 9.26 13.09
N GLU A 66 8.72 9.34 14.14
CA GLU A 66 9.02 10.18 15.29
C GLU A 66 10.26 9.64 16.02
N ARG A 67 11.17 10.54 16.38
CA ARG A 67 12.39 10.20 17.12
C ARG A 67 12.02 9.80 18.56
N SER A 68 11.78 8.51 18.79
CA SER A 68 11.60 7.93 20.12
C SER A 68 12.94 7.76 20.86
N ALA A 69 12.91 7.61 22.19
CA ALA A 69 14.11 7.38 23.00
C ALA A 69 14.89 6.10 22.60
N GLU A 70 14.22 5.11 22.01
CA GLU A 70 14.82 3.87 21.48
C GLU A 70 15.75 4.11 20.28
N HIS A 71 15.63 5.25 19.58
CA HIS A 71 16.54 5.63 18.50
C HIS A 71 17.94 6.04 19.00
N SER A 72 18.16 6.08 20.31
CA SER A 72 19.47 6.33 20.93
C SER A 72 20.22 5.03 21.27
N ARG A 73 19.67 3.86 20.91
CA ARG A 73 20.31 2.56 21.14
C ARG A 73 21.54 2.40 20.26
N SER A 74 22.60 1.85 20.82
CA SER A 74 23.80 1.50 20.06
C SER A 74 23.59 0.23 19.24
N ASP A 75 24.40 0.04 18.20
CA ASP A 75 24.41 -1.21 17.42
C ASP A 75 24.68 -2.43 18.33
N GLU A 76 25.49 -2.27 19.37
CA GLU A 76 25.82 -3.33 20.33
C GLU A 76 24.61 -3.76 21.18
N ASP A 77 23.72 -2.83 21.52
CA ASP A 77 22.46 -3.13 22.21
C ASP A 77 21.50 -3.93 21.31
N TRP A 78 21.44 -3.60 20.02
CA TRP A 78 20.62 -4.33 19.06
C TRP A 78 21.11 -5.74 18.81
N ILE A 79 22.43 -5.95 18.70
CA ILE A 79 23.00 -7.28 18.49
C ILE A 79 22.66 -8.21 19.66
N ARG A 80 22.73 -7.71 20.90
CA ARG A 80 22.45 -8.49 22.12
C ARG A 80 21.00 -8.98 22.22
N ASP A 81 20.04 -8.16 21.81
CA ASP A 81 18.61 -8.49 21.93
C ASP A 81 18.16 -9.53 20.90
N TRP A 82 18.91 -9.70 19.80
CA TRP A 82 18.56 -10.57 18.66
C TRP A 82 19.52 -11.76 18.48
N SER A 83 20.46 -11.97 19.40
CA SER A 83 21.36 -13.14 19.50
C SER A 83 20.90 -14.11 20.58
#